data_AF-A0A7T7CDK2-F1
#
_entry.id   AF-A0A7T7CDK2-F1
#
_cell.length_a   1.000
_cell.length_b   1.000
_cell.length_c   1.000
_cell.angle_alpha   90.00
_cell.angle_beta   90.00
_cell.angle_gamma   90.00
#
_symmetry.space_group_name_H-M   'P 1'
#
loop_
_entity.id
_entity.type
_entity.pdbx_description
1 polymer ?
#
loop_
_entity_poly.entity_id
_entity_poly.type
_entity_poly.pdbx_seq_one_letter_code
_entity_poly.pdbx_strand_id
1 'polypeptide(L)' 'MIKIDDMQIPAERYNDIEEAREALQKDEVIVKDNEGILWIVDNENYPKIEGFGYDRVDPSPSNE' A
#
# COMPACT_ATOMS: atom_id res chain seq x y z
N MET A 1 -0.69 9.98 3.02
CA MET A 1 -2.00 10.14 2.35
C MET A 1 -1.77 10.10 0.85
N ILE A 2 -2.58 9.32 0.14
CA ILE A 2 -2.58 9.30 -1.32
C ILE A 2 -3.70 10.24 -1.80
N LYS A 3 -3.38 11.16 -2.71
CA LYS A 3 -4.35 12.07 -3.33
C LYS A 3 -4.47 11.71 -4.81
N ILE A 4 -5.67 11.32 -5.23
CA ILE A 4 -5.94 10.94 -6.62
C ILE A 4 -7.19 11.69 -7.06
N ASP A 5 -7.04 12.59 -8.03
CA ASP A 5 -8.12 13.44 -8.51
C ASP A 5 -8.83 14.17 -7.34
N ASP A 6 -10.12 13.91 -7.09
CA ASP A 6 -10.87 14.43 -5.93
C ASP A 6 -10.83 13.52 -4.67
N MET A 7 -10.23 12.34 -4.77
CA MET A 7 -10.19 11.33 -3.69
C MET A 7 -8.97 11.49 -2.78
N GLN A 8 -9.21 11.41 -1.47
CA GLN A 8 -8.17 11.40 -0.44
C GLN A 8 -8.21 10.06 0.29
N ILE A 9 -7.18 9.25 0.09
CA ILE A 9 -7.05 7.92 0.70
C ILE A 9 -6.07 8.04 1.88
N PRO A 10 -6.49 7.67 3.11
CA PRO A 10 -5.57 7.55 4.22
C PRO A 10 -4.53 6.48 3.88
N ALA A 11 -3.26 6.87 3.97
CA ALA A 11 -2.15 6.01 3.60
C ALA A 11 -0.90 6.42 4.37
N GLU A 12 -0.16 5.47 4.89
CA GLU A 12 1.16 5.68 5.48
C GLU A 12 2.25 5.31 4.48
N ARG A 13 3.30 6.13 4.40
CA ARG A 13 4.40 5.95 3.44
C ARG A 13 5.59 5.33 4.14
N TYR A 14 6.17 4.31 3.53
CA TYR A 14 7.37 3.65 4.01
C TYR A 14 8.42 3.60 2.91
N ASN A 15 9.68 3.62 3.31
CA ASN A 15 10.80 3.45 2.37
C ASN A 15 11.31 2.00 2.40
N ASP A 16 10.97 1.24 3.44
CA ASP A 16 11.37 -0.14 3.63
C ASP A 16 10.16 -1.06 3.79
N ILE A 17 10.26 -2.27 3.20
CA ILE A 17 9.18 -3.25 3.25
C ILE A 17 9.07 -3.92 4.61
N GLU A 18 10.17 -4.06 5.34
CA GLU A 18 10.18 -4.62 6.68
C GLU A 18 9.43 -3.68 7.64
N GLU A 19 9.75 -2.38 7.61
CA GLU A 19 9.02 -1.37 8.40
C GLU A 19 7.52 -1.34 8.05
N ALA A 20 7.20 -1.41 6.76
CA ALA A 20 5.82 -1.46 6.31
C ALA A 20 5.08 -2.72 6.81
N ARG A 21 5.77 -3.87 6.86
CA ARG A 21 5.20 -5.13 7.37
C ARG A 21 4.99 -5.08 8.88
N GLU A 22 5.91 -4.48 9.64
CA GLU A 22 5.78 -4.33 11.09
C GLU A 22 4.63 -3.39 11.46
N ALA A 23 4.40 -2.35 10.66
CA ALA A 23 3.30 -1.42 10.85
C ALA A 23 1.95 -1.91 10.27
N LEU A 24 1.97 -2.93 9.39
CA LEU A 24 0.79 -3.43 8.70
C LEU A 24 -0.25 -3.99 9.67
N GLN A 25 -1.45 -3.42 9.68
CA GLN A 25 -2.56 -3.95 10.45
C GLN A 25 -3.35 -5.00 9.66
N LYS A 26 -4.20 -5.75 10.38
CA LYS A 26 -4.93 -6.90 9.86
C LYS A 26 -5.82 -6.61 8.65
N ASP A 27 -6.37 -5.40 8.57
CA ASP A 27 -7.30 -4.96 7.52
C ASP A 27 -6.63 -3.99 6.54
N GLU A 28 -5.30 -3.91 6.55
CA GLU A 28 -4.51 -3.08 5.65
C GLU A 28 -3.72 -3.92 4.65
N VAL A 29 -3.30 -3.27 3.57
CA VAL A 29 -2.45 -3.86 2.53
C VAL A 29 -1.31 -2.91 2.19
N ILE A 30 -0.15 -3.50 1.91
CA ILE A 30 0.99 -2.77 1.38
C ILE A 30 0.81 -2.69 -0.13
N VAL A 31 0.97 -1.49 -0.68
CA VAL A 31 0.97 -1.22 -2.10
C VAL A 31 2.24 -0.50 -2.50
N LYS A 32 2.63 -0.63 -3.75
CA LYS A 32 3.78 0.05 -4.35
C LYS A 32 3.29 0.91 -5.50
N ASP A 33 3.66 2.18 -5.50
CA ASP A 33 3.35 3.08 -6.61
C ASP A 33 4.36 2.93 -7.77
N ASN A 34 4.10 3.65 -8.87
CA ASN A 34 4.95 3.65 -10.07
C ASN A 34 6.37 4.22 -9.86
N GLU A 35 6.59 5.05 -8.83
CA GLU A 35 7.91 5.56 -8.42
C GLU A 35 8.63 4.55 -7.51
N GLY A 36 7.95 3.48 -7.12
CA GLY A 36 8.47 2.38 -6.33
C GLY A 36 8.42 2.60 -4.83
N ILE A 37 7.66 3.60 -4.36
CA ILE A 37 7.48 3.87 -2.94
C ILE A 37 6.39 2.96 -2.37
N LEU A 38 6.60 2.50 -1.13
CA LEU A 38 5.65 1.64 -0.43
C LEU A 38 4.66 2.47 0.38
N TRP A 39 3.39 2.07 0.30
CA TRP A 39 2.31 2.68 1.04
C TRP A 39 1.48 1.61 1.71
N ILE A 40 1.08 1.85 2.95
CA ILE A 40 0.05 1.06 3.62
C ILE A 40 -1.27 1.77 3.41
N VAL A 41 -2.25 1.05 2.89
CA VAL A 41 -3.63 1.51 2.74
C VAL A 41 -4.58 0.47 3.29
N ASP A 42 -5.75 0.90 3.72
CA ASP A 42 -6.81 -0.03 4.07
C ASP A 42 -7.19 -0.92 2.87
N ASN A 43 -7.46 -2.20 3.12
CA ASN A 43 -7.86 -3.16 2.09
C ASN A 43 -9.14 -2.71 1.36
N GLU A 44 -10.03 -1.97 2.02
CA GLU A 44 -11.23 -1.38 1.39
C GLU A 44 -10.90 -0.24 0.40
N ASN A 45 -9.74 0.38 0.56
CA ASN A 45 -9.27 1.49 -0.28
C ASN A 45 -8.39 1.02 -1.44
N TYR A 46 -7.73 -0.13 -1.32
CA TYR A 46 -6.93 -0.71 -2.40
C TYR A 46 -7.61 -0.76 -3.77
N PRO A 47 -8.84 -1.30 -3.94
CA PRO A 47 -9.48 -1.37 -5.25
C PRO A 47 -9.78 0.02 -5.85
N LYS A 48 -9.75 1.08 -5.04
CA LYS A 48 -9.92 2.47 -5.50
C LYS A 48 -8.63 3.03 -6.11
N ILE A 49 -7.47 2.48 -5.75
CA ILE A 49 -6.15 2.95 -6.18
C ILE A 49 -5.44 1.98 -7.14
N GLU A 50 -5.83 0.70 -7.18
CA GLU A 50 -5.27 -0.33 -8.08
C GLU A 50 -5.27 0.13 -9.54
N GLY A 51 -6.39 0.73 -10.00
CA GLY A 51 -6.54 1.26 -11.36
C GLY A 51 -5.67 2.49 -11.69
N PHE A 52 -4.96 3.06 -10.71
CA PHE A 52 -4.08 4.22 -10.88
C PHE A 52 -2.60 3.83 -10.93
N GLY A 53 -2.29 2.52 -10.99
CA GLY A 53 -0.92 2.01 -11.04
C GLY A 53 -0.29 1.80 -9.66
N TYR A 54 -1.11 1.41 -8.68
CA TYR A 54 -0.65 0.91 -7.39
C TYR A 54 -0.74 -0.61 -7.38
N ASP A 55 0.41 -1.27 -7.24
CA ASP A 55 0.51 -2.73 -7.21
C ASP A 55 0.50 -3.23 -5.76
N ARG A 56 -0.27 -4.28 -5.47
CA ARG A 56 -0.27 -4.88 -4.13
C ARG A 56 1.05 -5.62 -3.92
N VAL A 57 1.68 -5.34 -2.79
CA VAL A 57 2.89 -6.04 -2.35
C VAL A 57 2.47 -7.05 -1.30
N ASP A 58 2.74 -8.32 -1.55
CA ASP A 58 2.44 -9.37 -0.57
C ASP A 58 3.40 -9.23 0.63
N PRO A 59 2.87 -9.09 1.87
CA PRO A 59 3.68 -9.00 3.07
C PRO A 59 4.24 -10.36 3.49
N SER A 60 3.84 -11.46 2.87
CA SER A 60 4.42 -12.76 3.17
C SER A 60 5.87 -12.78 2.66
N PRO A 61 6.85 -13.28 3.43
CA PRO A 61 8.01 -13.86 2.79
C PRO A 61 7.46 -14.99 1.92
N SER A 62 7.66 -14.93 0.61
CA SER A 62 7.46 -16.09 -0.24
C SER A 62 8.34 -17.20 0.34
N ASN A 63 7.75 -18.06 1.17
CA ASN A 63 8.37 -19.31 1.57
C ASN A 63 8.32 -20.19 0.33
N GLU A 64 9.39 -20.13 -0.47
CA GLU A 64 9.73 -21.14 -1.45
C GLU A 64 10.58 -22.23 -0.79
#